data_AF-A0A2V7FGI5-F1
#
_entry.id   AF-A0A2V7FGI5-F1
#
_cell.length_a   1.000
_cell.length_b   1.000
_cell.length_c   1.000
_cell.angle_alpha   90.00
_cell.angle_beta   90.00
_cell.angle_gamma   90.00
#
_symmetry.space_group_name_H-M   'P 1'
#
loop_
_entity.id
_entity.type
_entity.pdbx_description
1 polymer ?
#
loop_
_entity_poly.entity_id
_entity_poly.type
_entity_poly.pdbx_seq_one_letter_code
_entity_poly.pdbx_strand_id
1 'polypeptide(L)' 'MAFSKENNLHHQLLSDFPRRTMLTAYDAVITDPASPIFRYAKRAYFIVDRQGVVRYMKV' A
#
# COMPACT_ATOMS: atom_id res chain seq x y z
N MET A 1 -8.37 -12.34 6.53
CA MET A 1 -6.98 -12.41 6.03
C MET A 1 -6.16 -13.30 6.95
N ALA A 2 -5.45 -14.28 6.40
CA ALA A 2 -4.61 -15.21 7.19
C ALA A 2 -3.50 -14.46 7.95
N PHE A 3 -2.75 -13.58 7.25
CA PHE A 3 -1.64 -12.82 7.81
C PHE A 3 -2.02 -11.96 9.02
N SER A 4 -3.14 -11.23 8.95
CA SER A 4 -3.63 -10.38 10.06
C SER A 4 -3.94 -11.18 11.32
N LYS A 5 -4.50 -12.40 11.15
CA LYS A 5 -4.88 -13.28 12.27
C LYS A 5 -3.65 -13.88 12.93
N GLU A 6 -2.69 -14.33 12.11
CA GLU A 6 -1.43 -14.90 12.58
C GLU A 6 -0.59 -13.88 13.36
N ASN A 7 -0.59 -12.61 12.94
CA ASN A 7 0.21 -11.55 13.55
C ASN A 7 -0.56 -10.71 14.59
N ASN A 8 -1.77 -11.14 14.99
CA ASN A 8 -2.64 -10.43 15.94
C ASN A 8 -2.80 -8.91 15.63
N LEU A 9 -3.02 -8.57 14.35
CA LEU A 9 -3.17 -7.18 13.92
C LEU A 9 -4.61 -6.71 14.10
N HIS A 10 -4.77 -5.50 14.64
CA HIS A 10 -6.07 -4.87 14.89
C HIS A 10 -6.44 -3.78 13.87
N HIS A 11 -5.48 -3.32 13.06
CA HIS A 11 -5.74 -2.38 11.97
C HIS A 11 -6.23 -3.11 10.72
N GLN A 12 -6.97 -2.39 9.87
CA GLN A 12 -7.42 -2.95 8.60
C GLN A 12 -6.24 -3.15 7.65
N LEU A 13 -6.20 -4.31 7.01
CA LEU A 13 -5.35 -4.57 5.86
C LEU A 13 -6.25 -4.61 4.62
N LEU A 14 -5.94 -3.78 3.64
CA LEU A 14 -6.67 -3.68 2.38
C LEU A 14 -5.84 -4.26 1.25
N SER A 15 -6.50 -4.89 0.28
CA SER A 15 -5.85 -5.46 -0.91
C SER A 15 -6.09 -4.57 -2.12
N ASP A 16 -5.04 -3.92 -2.64
CA ASP A 16 -5.06 -3.23 -3.93
C ASP A 16 -4.54 -4.18 -5.03
N PHE A 17 -5.22 -5.31 -5.24
CA PHE A 17 -4.96 -6.17 -6.40
C PHE A 17 -5.86 -5.72 -7.56
N PRO A 18 -5.35 -5.48 -8.79
CA PRO A 18 -4.02 -5.80 -9.32
C PRO A 18 -3.03 -4.61 -9.33
N ARG A 19 -3.07 -3.72 -8.34
CA ARG A 19 -2.16 -2.58 -8.12
C ARG A 19 -2.26 -1.51 -9.20
N ARG A 20 -3.50 -1.14 -9.52
CA ARG A 20 -3.83 -0.12 -10.55
C ARG A 20 -4.62 1.06 -10.01
N THR A 21 -5.02 1.01 -8.75
CA THR A 21 -5.87 2.06 -8.15
C THR A 21 -5.02 2.92 -7.22
N MET A 22 -5.03 2.61 -5.94
CA MET A 22 -4.40 3.41 -4.89
C MET A 22 -2.88 3.52 -5.09
N LEU A 23 -2.18 2.40 -5.26
CA LEU A 23 -0.71 2.45 -5.33
C LEU A 23 -0.21 3.28 -6.53
N THR A 24 -0.88 3.20 -7.68
CA THR A 24 -0.54 4.00 -8.87
C THR A 24 -0.86 5.47 -8.66
N ALA A 25 -2.00 5.80 -8.06
CA ALA A 25 -2.40 7.18 -7.79
C ALA A 25 -1.48 7.90 -6.79
N TYR A 26 -0.84 7.14 -5.89
CA TYR A 26 0.06 7.65 -4.84
C TYR A 26 1.55 7.54 -5.22
N ASP A 27 1.86 7.20 -6.48
CA ASP A 27 3.24 6.94 -6.97
C ASP A 27 4.03 5.98 -6.05
N ALA A 28 3.32 4.98 -5.51
CA ALA A 28 3.83 4.03 -4.52
C ALA A 28 3.95 2.61 -5.10
N VAL A 29 4.12 2.47 -6.42
CA VAL A 29 4.37 1.19 -7.08
C VAL A 29 5.84 1.05 -7.41
N ILE A 30 6.43 -0.09 -7.04
CA ILE A 30 7.70 -0.55 -7.60
C ILE A 30 7.38 -1.56 -8.70
N THR A 31 7.94 -1.35 -9.89
CA THR A 31 7.94 -2.32 -10.98
C THR A 31 9.35 -2.88 -11.13
N ASP A 32 9.51 -4.17 -10.83
CA ASP A 32 10.79 -4.86 -10.84
C ASP A 32 10.66 -6.16 -11.65
N PRO A 33 11.22 -6.22 -12.88
CA PRO A 33 11.22 -7.41 -13.71
C PRO A 33 11.93 -8.63 -13.09
N ALA A 34 12.85 -8.42 -12.12
CA ALA A 34 13.56 -9.50 -11.45
C ALA A 34 12.77 -10.07 -10.25
N SER A 35 11.74 -9.35 -9.76
CA SER A 35 10.90 -9.82 -8.66
C SER A 35 9.84 -10.80 -9.15
N PRO A 36 9.61 -11.94 -8.46
CA PRO A 36 8.53 -12.88 -8.79
C PRO A 36 7.13 -12.25 -8.78
N ILE A 37 6.97 -11.14 -8.06
CA ILE A 37 5.69 -10.45 -7.88
C ILE A 37 5.51 -9.35 -8.94
N PHE A 38 6.56 -9.00 -9.69
CA PHE A 38 6.67 -7.98 -10.75
C PHE A 38 6.31 -6.54 -10.34
N ARG A 39 5.14 -6.34 -9.72
CA ARG A 39 4.66 -5.07 -9.18
C ARG A 39 4.27 -5.24 -7.73
N TYR A 40 4.83 -4.39 -6.87
CA TYR A 40 4.52 -4.39 -5.44
C TYR A 40 4.54 -2.97 -4.88
N ALA A 41 3.96 -2.81 -3.68
CA ALA A 41 3.91 -1.53 -3.01
C ALA A 41 5.32 -1.12 -2.56
N LYS A 42 5.70 0.14 -2.81
CA LYS A 42 6.84 0.77 -2.15
C LYS A 42 6.52 0.92 -0.67
N ARG A 43 7.50 0.70 0.21
CA ARG A 43 7.31 0.94 1.66
C ARG A 43 7.17 2.43 1.90
N ALA A 44 5.94 2.90 2.12
CA ALA A 44 5.62 4.31 2.27
C ALA A 44 4.60 4.55 3.39
N TYR A 45 4.57 5.78 3.89
CA TYR A 45 3.60 6.24 4.89
C TYR A 45 2.88 7.48 4.37
N PHE A 46 1.56 7.47 4.47
CA PHE A 46 0.70 8.58 4.09
C PHE A 46 -0.23 8.91 5.27
N ILE A 47 -0.35 10.21 5.59
CA ILE A 47 -1.35 10.70 6.54
C ILE A 47 -2.38 11.47 5.72
N VAL A 48 -3.61 10.97 5.71
CA VAL A 48 -4.75 11.57 5.02
C VAL A 48 -5.68 12.14 6.08
N ASP A 49 -6.09 13.40 5.91
CA ASP A 49 -7.06 14.02 6.81
C ASP A 49 -8.50 13.56 6.51
N ARG A 50 -9.46 14.07 7.30
CA ARG A 50 -10.88 13.71 7.15
C ARG A 50 -11.51 14.23 5.85
N GLN A 51 -10.86 15.16 5.16
CA GLN A 51 -11.30 15.72 3.89
C GLN A 51 -10.68 14.98 2.69
N GLY A 52 -9.84 13.96 2.95
CA GLY A 52 -9.16 13.20 1.91
C GLY A 52 -7.87 13.85 1.40
N VAL A 53 -7.36 14.88 2.09
CA VAL A 53 -6.13 15.58 1.69
C VAL A 53 -4.92 14.92 2.33
N VAL A 54 -3.89 14.64 1.52
CA VAL A 54 -2.59 14.16 2.02
C VAL A 54 -1.87 15.28 2.77
N ARG A 55 -1.66 15.08 4.07
CA ARG A 55 -0.96 16.04 4.94
C ARG A 55 0.51 15.69 5.16
N TYR A 56 0.87 14.42 4.99
CA TYR A 56 2.23 13.94 5.14
C TYR A 56 2.49 12.74 4.24
N MET A 57 3.70 12.68 3.68
CA MET A 57 4.20 11.57 2.89
C MET A 57 5.66 11.27 3.25
N LYS A 58 5.97 10.00 3.45
CA LYS A 58 7.34 9.48 3.54
C LYS A 58 7.46 8.25 2.65
N VAL A 59 8.35 8.31 1.66
CA VAL A 59 8.58 7.28 0.64
C VAL A 59 10.04 6.87 0.63
#